data_AF-A0A2X1R4N3-F1
#
_entry.id   AF-A0A2X1R4N3-F1
#
_cell.length_a   1.000
_cell.length_b   1.000
_cell.length_c   1.000
_cell.angle_alpha   90.00
_cell.angle_beta   90.00
_cell.angle_gamma   90.00
#
_symmetry.space_group_name_H-M   'P 1'
#
loop_
_entity.id
_entity.type
_entity.pdbx_description
1 polymer ?
#
loop_
_entity_poly.entity_id
_entity_poly.type
_entity_poly.pdbx_seq_one_letter_code
_entity_poly.pdbx_strand_id
1 'polypeptide(L)'
;MSAKFGVSDYRITPKESESRQFFNTYEEEFDVKSLTPILLLIQSPHHYILSQDSLSKIYTLVQKLKDHPSIDGISGVVSSDGKLTKKQYINLYSTPKKFLAANIKKLLATTTGYSFAVLNVSSNYESNDAQTIQLVKTLRNTKVSAGLTMEITGTPALNVDVLTRISQILPWALLWIMVFTYLILLLLLRSLFIPIKAILMNLLSLSACYGALVLVFQDGYLAKYLNFEPQGMLDISLLVIIFCALFGFSMDYEVFLLSRIKEAYEKNGHHNNKSIISGIERSSRIITSAALIVIFICGSFLVADVLMVKAFGLGIAVAIFVDAFLIRTLLVPSTMVLLKEWNWYLPKWLDKILPKL
;
A
#
# COMPACT_ATOMS: atom_id res chain seq x y z
N MET A 1 5.02 -9.31 -16.74
CA MET A 1 4.74 -9.17 -15.30
C MET A 1 4.12 -7.81 -15.06
N SER A 2 2.85 -7.74 -14.67
CA SER A 2 2.25 -6.49 -14.18
C SER A 2 2.19 -6.61 -12.66
N ALA A 3 2.81 -5.67 -11.94
CA ALA A 3 2.68 -5.61 -10.48
C ALA A 3 1.21 -5.30 -10.13
N LYS A 4 0.64 -6.06 -9.20
CA LYS A 4 -0.70 -5.83 -8.66
C LYS A 4 -0.56 -5.38 -7.21
N PHE A 5 -1.28 -4.33 -6.86
CA PHE A 5 -1.24 -3.76 -5.51
C PHE A 5 -2.62 -3.84 -4.88
N GLY A 6 -2.66 -4.11 -3.58
CA GLY A 6 -3.90 -4.20 -2.83
C GLY A 6 -3.69 -3.99 -1.34
N VAL A 7 -4.71 -4.33 -0.56
CA VAL A 7 -4.65 -4.36 0.91
C VAL A 7 -4.74 -5.81 1.34
N SER A 8 -3.84 -6.22 2.24
CA SER A 8 -3.78 -7.59 2.75
C SER A 8 -5.09 -8.01 3.41
N ASP A 9 -5.40 -9.30 3.30
CA ASP A 9 -6.60 -9.91 3.88
C ASP A 9 -6.25 -11.08 4.82
N TYR A 10 -7.22 -11.83 5.34
CA TYR A 10 -7.03 -13.00 6.21
C TYR A 10 -6.06 -14.07 5.66
N ARG A 11 -5.67 -13.98 4.39
CA ARG A 11 -4.61 -14.78 3.73
C ARG A 11 -3.18 -14.43 4.18
N ILE A 12 -3.01 -13.52 5.13
CA ILE A 12 -1.69 -13.19 5.71
C ILE A 12 -1.14 -14.27 6.63
N THR A 13 -1.99 -15.16 7.15
CA THR A 13 -1.57 -16.25 8.04
C THR A 13 -1.41 -17.57 7.27
N PRO A 14 -0.62 -18.52 7.80
CA PRO A 14 -0.41 -19.81 7.13
C PRO A 14 -1.70 -20.62 7.10
N LYS A 15 -1.82 -21.49 6.08
CA LYS A 15 -3.00 -22.34 5.86
C LYS A 15 -3.35 -23.20 7.08
N GLU A 16 -2.35 -23.62 7.84
CA GLU A 16 -2.55 -24.52 8.97
C GLU A 16 -2.82 -23.81 10.31
N SER A 17 -2.82 -22.48 10.34
CA SER A 17 -3.11 -21.76 11.59
C SER A 17 -4.58 -21.87 11.98
N GLU A 18 -4.88 -22.05 13.28
CA GLU A 18 -6.26 -22.15 13.78
C GLU A 18 -7.13 -20.95 13.37
N SER A 19 -6.55 -19.74 13.41
CA SER A 19 -7.25 -18.53 12.97
C SER A 19 -7.63 -18.58 11.49
N ARG A 20 -6.80 -19.21 10.63
CA ARG A 20 -7.07 -19.39 9.20
C ARG A 20 -8.12 -20.47 8.97
N GLN A 21 -8.07 -21.57 9.72
CA GLN A 21 -9.07 -22.65 9.62
C GLN A 21 -10.48 -22.16 9.94
N PHE A 22 -10.63 -21.27 10.93
CA PHE A 22 -11.93 -20.63 11.21
C PHE A 22 -12.46 -19.89 9.98
N PHE A 23 -11.64 -19.04 9.35
CA PHE A 23 -12.07 -18.29 8.17
C PHE A 23 -12.30 -19.18 6.95
N ASN A 24 -11.50 -20.23 6.74
CA ASN A 24 -11.70 -21.17 5.64
C ASN A 24 -13.00 -21.98 5.81
N THR A 25 -13.28 -22.45 7.03
CA THR A 25 -14.53 -23.16 7.34
C THR A 25 -15.72 -22.22 7.14
N TYR A 26 -15.59 -20.97 7.60
CA TYR A 26 -16.61 -19.96 7.38
C TYR A 26 -16.78 -19.64 5.89
N GLU A 27 -15.71 -19.61 5.10
CA GLU A 27 -15.76 -19.40 3.64
C GLU A 27 -16.45 -20.54 2.89
N GLU A 28 -16.26 -21.77 3.34
CA GLU A 28 -16.90 -22.96 2.76
C GLU A 28 -18.38 -23.06 3.14
N GLU A 29 -18.75 -22.70 4.38
CA GLU A 29 -20.14 -22.79 4.88
C GLU A 29 -20.96 -21.51 4.64
N PHE A 30 -20.32 -20.35 4.50
CA PHE A 30 -20.95 -19.04 4.30
C PHE A 30 -20.24 -18.26 3.19
N ASP A 31 -21.01 -17.63 2.30
CA ASP A 31 -20.45 -16.88 1.18
C ASP A 31 -19.58 -15.70 1.67
N VAL A 32 -18.25 -15.79 1.53
CA VAL A 32 -17.27 -14.76 1.97
C VAL A 32 -17.57 -13.40 1.37
N LYS A 33 -18.20 -13.36 0.19
CA LYS A 33 -18.61 -12.13 -0.47
C LYS A 33 -19.61 -11.31 0.37
N SER A 34 -20.26 -11.96 1.33
CA SER A 34 -21.14 -11.31 2.32
C SER A 34 -20.39 -10.74 3.54
N LEU A 35 -19.13 -11.11 3.78
CA LEU A 35 -18.32 -10.65 4.91
C LEU A 35 -17.71 -9.26 4.69
N THR A 36 -17.41 -8.91 3.44
CA THR A 36 -16.80 -7.63 3.08
C THR A 36 -17.70 -6.80 2.15
N PRO A 37 -18.97 -6.55 2.53
CA PRO A 37 -19.90 -5.84 1.67
C PRO A 37 -19.46 -4.38 1.48
N ILE A 38 -19.84 -3.81 0.35
CA ILE A 38 -19.84 -2.36 0.16
C ILE A 38 -21.04 -1.81 0.93
N LEU A 39 -20.79 -0.89 1.86
CA LEU A 39 -21.83 -0.26 2.67
C LEU A 39 -22.23 1.07 2.02
N LEU A 40 -23.50 1.19 1.65
CA LEU A 40 -24.10 2.45 1.18
C LEU A 40 -24.84 3.10 2.34
N LEU A 41 -24.36 4.24 2.80
CA LEU A 41 -25.02 5.07 3.79
C LEU A 41 -25.87 6.11 3.08
N ILE A 42 -27.19 5.92 3.08
CA ILE A 42 -28.16 6.85 2.53
C ILE A 42 -28.65 7.76 3.65
N GLN A 43 -28.53 9.07 3.47
CA GLN A 43 -28.98 10.06 4.44
C GLN A 43 -30.05 10.96 3.85
N SER A 44 -31.02 11.34 4.68
CA SER A 44 -32.04 12.35 4.39
C SER A 44 -31.89 13.50 5.40
N PRO A 45 -31.43 14.69 4.98
CA PRO A 45 -31.15 15.80 5.89
C PRO A 45 -32.41 16.36 6.59
N HIS A 46 -33.57 16.28 5.91
CA HIS A 46 -34.79 16.98 6.33
C HIS A 46 -35.99 16.07 6.56
N HIS A 47 -35.92 14.80 6.20
CA HIS A 47 -37.06 13.88 6.28
C HIS A 47 -36.70 12.59 6.99
N TYR A 48 -37.69 11.98 7.64
CA TYR A 48 -37.55 10.65 8.21
C TYR A 48 -37.21 9.64 7.09
N ILE A 49 -36.20 8.80 7.32
CA ILE A 49 -35.66 7.92 6.28
C ILE A 49 -36.65 6.82 5.85
N LEU A 50 -37.55 6.41 6.76
CA LEU A 50 -38.64 5.46 6.45
C LEU A 50 -39.94 6.16 6.02
N SER A 51 -39.89 7.46 5.68
CA SER A 51 -41.04 8.12 5.06
C SER A 51 -41.33 7.53 3.68
N GLN A 52 -42.58 7.67 3.23
CA GLN A 52 -43.02 7.17 1.93
C GLN A 52 -42.16 7.71 0.78
N ASP A 53 -41.81 9.00 0.80
CA ASP A 53 -40.96 9.62 -0.23
C ASP A 53 -39.54 9.03 -0.22
N SER A 54 -38.87 8.98 0.95
CA SER A 54 -37.53 8.43 1.09
C SER A 54 -37.46 6.96 0.69
N LEU A 55 -38.38 6.12 1.18
CA LEU A 55 -38.46 4.70 0.80
C LEU A 55 -38.69 4.51 -0.70
N SER A 56 -39.49 5.38 -1.31
CA SER A 56 -39.77 5.32 -2.74
C SER A 56 -38.51 5.56 -3.60
N LYS A 57 -37.66 6.50 -3.15
CA LYS A 57 -36.39 6.85 -3.79
C LYS A 57 -35.34 5.77 -3.56
N ILE A 58 -35.22 5.26 -2.32
CA ILE A 58 -34.31 4.17 -1.98
C ILE A 58 -34.66 2.89 -2.77
N TYR A 59 -35.95 2.52 -2.88
CA TYR A 59 -36.36 1.36 -3.67
C TYR A 59 -35.97 1.49 -5.15
N THR A 60 -36.18 2.67 -5.74
CA THR A 60 -35.83 2.93 -7.14
C THR A 60 -34.31 2.84 -7.36
N LEU A 61 -33.51 3.35 -6.42
CA LEU A 61 -32.06 3.22 -6.43
C LEU A 61 -31.64 1.75 -6.37
N VAL A 62 -32.20 0.98 -5.43
CA VAL A 62 -31.86 -0.44 -5.25
C VAL A 62 -32.19 -1.26 -6.50
N GLN A 63 -33.34 -1.04 -7.14
CA GLN A 63 -33.68 -1.74 -8.38
C GLN A 63 -32.69 -1.41 -9.50
N LYS A 64 -32.32 -0.14 -9.67
CA LYS A 64 -31.32 0.26 -10.66
C LYS A 64 -29.95 -0.38 -10.40
N LEU A 65 -29.57 -0.56 -9.13
CA LEU A 65 -28.31 -1.19 -8.76
C LEU A 65 -28.35 -2.71 -8.92
N LYS A 66 -29.50 -3.36 -8.70
CA LYS A 66 -29.66 -4.82 -8.91
C LYS A 66 -29.37 -5.26 -10.34
N ASP A 67 -29.60 -4.39 -11.33
CA ASP A 67 -29.35 -4.70 -12.74
C ASP A 67 -27.85 -4.66 -13.11
N HIS A 68 -26.96 -4.29 -12.18
CA HIS A 68 -25.53 -4.17 -12.47
C HIS A 68 -24.82 -5.55 -12.42
N PRO A 69 -24.03 -5.92 -13.46
CA PRO A 69 -23.47 -7.28 -13.59
C PRO A 69 -22.44 -7.66 -12.51
N SER A 70 -21.83 -6.68 -11.85
CA SER A 70 -20.83 -6.91 -10.78
C SER A 70 -21.44 -7.01 -9.37
N ILE A 71 -22.75 -6.81 -9.22
CA ILE A 71 -23.46 -6.90 -7.94
C ILE A 71 -24.05 -8.30 -7.83
N ASP A 72 -23.74 -8.98 -6.73
CA ASP A 72 -24.30 -10.29 -6.40
C ASP A 72 -25.65 -10.12 -5.67
N GLY A 73 -25.69 -9.22 -4.70
CA GLY A 73 -26.86 -8.98 -3.88
C GLY A 73 -26.87 -7.61 -3.21
N ILE A 74 -28.06 -7.16 -2.85
CA ILE A 74 -28.25 -5.95 -2.05
C ILE A 74 -29.17 -6.29 -0.88
N SER A 75 -28.69 -6.10 0.34
CA SER A 75 -29.42 -6.35 1.59
C SER A 75 -29.63 -5.04 2.35
N GLY A 76 -30.86 -4.76 2.76
CA GLY A 76 -31.19 -3.54 3.49
C GLY A 76 -32.69 -3.33 3.64
N VAL A 77 -33.09 -2.10 3.99
CA VAL A 77 -34.49 -1.73 4.29
C VAL A 77 -35.49 -2.00 3.18
N VAL A 78 -35.08 -2.02 1.92
CA VAL A 78 -36.02 -2.20 0.79
C VAL A 78 -35.69 -3.43 -0.04
N SER A 79 -34.84 -4.31 0.47
CA SER A 79 -34.37 -5.50 -0.23
C SER A 79 -34.22 -6.74 0.66
N SER A 80 -34.72 -6.67 1.91
CA SER A 80 -34.72 -7.78 2.86
C SER A 80 -35.55 -8.98 2.40
N ASP A 81 -36.56 -8.73 1.56
CA ASP A 81 -37.31 -9.77 0.85
C ASP A 81 -37.45 -9.39 -0.64
N GLY A 82 -36.76 -10.16 -1.50
CA GLY A 82 -36.72 -9.93 -2.94
C GLY A 82 -38.08 -10.00 -3.64
N LYS A 83 -39.13 -10.47 -2.97
CA LYS A 83 -40.49 -10.63 -3.52
C LYS A 83 -41.41 -9.44 -3.23
N LEU A 84 -41.02 -8.54 -2.33
CA LEU A 84 -41.87 -7.42 -1.92
C LEU A 84 -41.83 -6.25 -2.94
N THR A 85 -43.01 -5.76 -3.28
CA THR A 85 -43.19 -4.57 -4.12
C THR A 85 -43.00 -3.28 -3.33
N LYS A 86 -42.73 -2.18 -4.05
CA LYS A 86 -42.61 -0.83 -3.48
C LYS A 86 -43.72 -0.47 -2.48
N LYS A 87 -44.98 -0.76 -2.83
CA LYS A 87 -46.15 -0.47 -1.98
C LYS A 87 -46.18 -1.33 -0.71
N GLN A 88 -45.77 -2.60 -0.81
CA GLN A 88 -45.73 -3.51 0.34
C GLN A 88 -44.68 -3.08 1.36
N TYR A 89 -43.50 -2.61 0.92
CA TYR A 89 -42.50 -2.04 1.82
C TYR A 89 -42.99 -0.78 2.54
N ILE A 90 -43.67 0.12 1.81
CA ILE A 90 -44.24 1.33 2.43
C ILE A 90 -45.27 0.95 3.50
N ASN A 91 -46.16 -0.01 3.21
CA ASN A 91 -47.17 -0.46 4.18
C ASN A 91 -46.54 -1.16 5.40
N LEU A 92 -45.48 -1.95 5.17
CA LEU A 92 -44.76 -2.64 6.23
C LEU A 92 -44.18 -1.64 7.24
N TYR A 93 -43.50 -0.60 6.79
CA TYR A 93 -42.89 0.40 7.67
C TYR A 93 -43.87 1.46 8.19
N SER A 94 -45.06 1.58 7.60
CA SER A 94 -46.16 2.37 8.15
C SER A 94 -46.89 1.68 9.32
N THR A 95 -46.67 0.38 9.50
CA THR A 95 -47.27 -0.40 10.59
C THR A 95 -46.56 -0.08 11.92
N PRO A 96 -47.29 0.10 13.04
CA PRO A 96 -46.66 0.36 14.33
C PRO A 96 -45.61 -0.70 14.69
N LYS A 97 -44.44 -0.26 15.18
CA LYS A 97 -43.29 -1.13 15.46
C LYS A 97 -43.65 -2.38 16.29
N LYS A 98 -44.68 -2.31 17.15
CA LYS A 98 -45.16 -3.43 17.96
C LYS A 98 -45.49 -4.68 17.12
N PHE A 99 -46.09 -4.49 15.94
CA PHE A 99 -46.57 -5.57 15.06
C PHE A 99 -45.54 -6.07 14.03
N LEU A 100 -44.36 -5.44 13.96
CA LEU A 100 -43.28 -5.93 13.09
C LEU A 100 -42.70 -7.24 13.62
N ALA A 101 -42.39 -8.15 12.71
CA ALA A 101 -41.69 -9.39 13.02
C ALA A 101 -40.30 -9.12 13.62
N ALA A 102 -39.80 -10.04 14.45
CA ALA A 102 -38.57 -9.85 15.22
C ALA A 102 -37.33 -9.62 14.34
N ASN A 103 -37.24 -10.31 13.21
CA ASN A 103 -36.18 -10.15 12.21
C ASN A 103 -36.16 -8.73 11.60
N ILE A 104 -37.32 -8.17 11.26
CA ILE A 104 -37.43 -6.81 10.71
C ILE A 104 -37.07 -5.76 11.76
N LYS A 105 -37.50 -5.96 13.02
CA LYS A 105 -37.09 -5.10 14.14
C LYS A 105 -35.58 -5.08 14.31
N LYS A 106 -34.94 -6.26 14.28
CA LYS A 106 -33.48 -6.39 14.37
C LYS A 106 -32.78 -5.68 13.21
N LEU A 107 -33.24 -5.90 11.97
CA LEU A 107 -32.72 -5.24 10.77
C LEU A 107 -32.80 -3.72 10.90
N LEU A 108 -33.96 -3.17 11.27
CA LEU A 108 -34.14 -1.73 11.44
C LEU A 108 -33.24 -1.17 12.54
N ALA A 109 -33.11 -1.87 13.67
CA ALA A 109 -32.24 -1.45 14.76
C ALA A 109 -30.76 -1.41 14.35
N THR A 110 -30.32 -2.27 13.45
CA THR A 110 -28.91 -2.33 13.01
C THR A 110 -28.60 -1.50 11.77
N THR A 111 -29.60 -1.22 10.92
CA THR A 111 -29.38 -0.58 9.60
C THR A 111 -30.06 0.78 9.45
N THR A 112 -30.91 1.21 10.39
CA THR A 112 -31.64 2.48 10.25
C THR A 112 -31.57 3.36 11.49
N GLY A 113 -31.31 4.64 11.26
CA GLY A 113 -31.53 5.72 12.22
C GLY A 113 -32.76 6.54 11.87
N TYR A 114 -32.84 7.76 12.43
CA TYR A 114 -33.90 8.70 12.07
C TYR A 114 -33.72 9.27 10.66
N SER A 115 -32.50 9.70 10.36
CA SER A 115 -32.14 10.38 9.11
C SER A 115 -31.27 9.54 8.17
N PHE A 116 -30.93 8.30 8.52
CA PHE A 116 -30.05 7.47 7.71
C PHE A 116 -30.47 6.00 7.63
N ALA A 117 -30.11 5.35 6.53
CA ALA A 117 -30.24 3.92 6.32
C ALA A 117 -28.97 3.36 5.68
N VAL A 118 -28.57 2.17 6.09
CA VAL A 118 -27.42 1.44 5.56
C VAL A 118 -27.91 0.31 4.67
N LEU A 119 -27.36 0.23 3.46
CA LEU A 119 -27.55 -0.89 2.55
C LEU A 119 -26.22 -1.62 2.36
N ASN A 120 -26.26 -2.94 2.41
CA ASN A 120 -25.11 -3.79 2.15
C ASN A 120 -25.19 -4.26 0.69
N VAL A 121 -24.13 -4.04 -0.08
CA VAL A 121 -24.00 -4.48 -1.47
C VAL A 121 -22.87 -5.51 -1.53
N SER A 122 -23.20 -6.76 -1.84
CA SER A 122 -22.21 -7.80 -2.12
C SER A 122 -21.79 -7.73 -3.58
N SER A 123 -20.48 -7.88 -3.83
CA SER A 123 -19.94 -7.95 -5.19
C SER A 123 -19.69 -9.40 -5.60
N ASN A 124 -19.79 -9.68 -6.89
CA ASN A 124 -19.44 -10.99 -7.47
C ASN A 124 -17.94 -11.34 -7.34
N TYR A 125 -17.09 -10.34 -7.10
CA TYR A 125 -15.62 -10.44 -7.11
C TYR A 125 -15.01 -10.08 -5.74
N GLU A 126 -13.73 -10.42 -5.52
CA GLU A 126 -13.01 -10.09 -4.28
C GLU A 126 -12.87 -8.57 -4.05
N SER A 127 -12.66 -8.16 -2.79
CA SER A 127 -12.61 -6.73 -2.39
C SER A 127 -11.53 -5.91 -3.12
N ASN A 128 -10.43 -6.55 -3.51
CA ASN A 128 -9.30 -5.90 -4.21
C ASN A 128 -9.31 -6.13 -5.73
N ASP A 129 -10.32 -6.82 -6.28
CA ASP A 129 -10.40 -7.06 -7.73
C ASP A 129 -10.70 -5.77 -8.49
N ALA A 130 -10.18 -5.67 -9.71
CA ALA A 130 -10.39 -4.54 -10.61
C ALA A 130 -11.87 -4.27 -10.86
N GLN A 131 -12.72 -5.31 -10.99
CA GLN A 131 -14.17 -5.11 -11.15
C GLN A 131 -14.81 -4.50 -9.91
N THR A 132 -14.40 -4.90 -8.70
CA THR A 132 -14.92 -4.35 -7.44
C THR A 132 -14.46 -2.91 -7.25
N ILE A 133 -13.20 -2.60 -7.55
CA ILE A 133 -12.67 -1.23 -7.54
C ILE A 133 -13.46 -0.33 -8.50
N GLN A 134 -13.77 -0.82 -9.71
CA GLN A 134 -14.57 -0.09 -10.67
C GLN A 134 -16.01 0.06 -10.20
N LEU A 135 -16.60 -0.97 -9.59
CA LEU A 135 -17.94 -0.90 -9.00
C LEU A 135 -18.01 0.19 -7.92
N VAL A 136 -17.06 0.23 -6.98
CA VAL A 136 -17.00 1.28 -5.95
C VAL A 136 -16.94 2.67 -6.59
N LYS A 137 -16.11 2.87 -7.62
CA LYS A 137 -16.01 4.15 -8.33
C LYS A 137 -17.32 4.53 -9.04
N THR A 138 -17.98 3.57 -9.68
CA THR A 138 -19.28 3.77 -10.33
C THR A 138 -20.36 4.13 -9.31
N LEU A 139 -20.39 3.43 -8.17
CA LEU A 139 -21.33 3.72 -7.09
C LEU A 139 -21.10 5.14 -6.54
N ARG A 140 -19.85 5.57 -6.33
CA ARG A 140 -19.54 6.94 -5.86
C ARG A 140 -20.04 8.03 -6.83
N ASN A 141 -20.00 7.75 -8.12
CA ASN A 141 -20.47 8.68 -9.15
C ASN A 141 -21.99 8.58 -9.42
N THR A 142 -22.69 7.65 -8.77
CA THR A 142 -24.12 7.45 -8.98
C THR A 142 -24.91 8.55 -8.26
N LYS A 143 -25.61 9.39 -9.02
CA LYS A 143 -26.50 10.42 -8.46
C LYS A 143 -27.70 9.78 -7.78
N VAL A 144 -27.93 10.15 -6.53
CA VAL A 144 -29.15 9.80 -5.79
C VAL A 144 -30.22 10.86 -6.02
N SER A 145 -31.49 10.46 -5.97
CA SER A 145 -32.64 11.35 -6.14
C SER A 145 -32.58 12.56 -5.20
N ALA A 146 -33.11 13.70 -5.65
CA ALA A 146 -33.09 14.96 -4.91
C ALA A 146 -33.60 14.81 -3.47
N GLY A 147 -32.86 15.37 -2.52
CA GLY A 147 -33.16 15.33 -1.08
C GLY A 147 -32.54 14.15 -0.32
N LEU A 148 -31.75 13.30 -0.99
CA LEU A 148 -30.95 12.25 -0.36
C LEU A 148 -29.46 12.43 -0.70
N THR A 149 -28.59 12.12 0.25
CA THR A 149 -27.15 11.98 0.03
C THR A 149 -26.76 10.51 0.20
N MET A 150 -25.71 10.08 -0.48
CA MET A 150 -25.18 8.72 -0.39
C MET A 150 -23.68 8.76 -0.21
N GLU A 151 -23.23 8.17 0.88
CA GLU A 151 -21.82 7.94 1.19
C GLU A 151 -21.52 6.45 1.08
N ILE A 152 -20.29 6.11 0.74
CA ILE A 152 -19.88 4.73 0.51
C ILE A 152 -18.73 4.36 1.44
N THR A 153 -18.88 3.25 2.14
CA THR A 153 -17.89 2.69 3.06
C THR A 153 -17.88 1.16 2.96
N GLY A 154 -17.28 0.48 3.93
CA GLY A 154 -17.02 -0.96 3.90
C GLY A 154 -15.63 -1.28 3.34
N THR A 155 -15.19 -2.52 3.54
CA THR A 155 -13.82 -2.96 3.26
C THR A 155 -13.36 -2.64 1.83
N PRO A 156 -14.13 -2.94 0.76
CA PRO A 156 -13.68 -2.64 -0.60
C PRO A 156 -13.56 -1.12 -0.85
N ALA A 157 -14.46 -0.32 -0.28
CA ALA A 157 -14.43 1.12 -0.44
C ALA A 157 -13.22 1.75 0.29
N LEU A 158 -12.93 1.26 1.50
CA LEU A 158 -11.75 1.67 2.27
C LEU A 158 -10.46 1.28 1.55
N ASN A 159 -10.38 0.08 0.98
CA ASN A 159 -9.20 -0.37 0.21
C ASN A 159 -8.96 0.53 -1.00
N VAL A 160 -10.02 0.89 -1.73
CA VAL A 160 -9.94 1.85 -2.86
C VAL A 160 -9.46 3.22 -2.39
N ASP A 161 -9.98 3.72 -1.26
CA ASP A 161 -9.58 5.02 -0.71
C ASP A 161 -8.10 5.03 -0.30
N VAL A 162 -7.63 3.99 0.39
CA VAL A 162 -6.22 3.82 0.78
C VAL A 162 -5.33 3.76 -0.46
N LEU A 163 -5.66 2.90 -1.44
CA LEU A 163 -4.90 2.76 -2.68
C LEU A 163 -4.83 4.08 -3.45
N THR A 164 -5.96 4.79 -3.55
CA THR A 164 -6.05 6.07 -4.26
C THR A 164 -5.27 7.16 -3.54
N ARG A 165 -5.33 7.24 -2.21
CA ARG A 165 -4.58 8.24 -1.45
C ARG A 165 -3.08 8.01 -1.45
N ILE A 166 -2.65 6.77 -1.26
CA ILE A 166 -1.21 6.46 -1.32
C ILE A 166 -0.68 6.74 -2.73
N SER A 167 -1.35 6.27 -3.78
CA SER A 167 -0.89 6.52 -5.16
C SER A 167 -0.84 8.00 -5.55
N GLN A 168 -1.72 8.84 -5.00
CA GLN A 168 -1.69 10.29 -5.20
C GLN A 168 -0.56 10.99 -4.46
N ILE A 169 -0.26 10.58 -3.23
CA ILE A 169 0.73 11.24 -2.36
C ILE A 169 2.14 10.71 -2.61
N LEU A 170 2.28 9.42 -2.98
CA LEU A 170 3.57 8.75 -3.14
C LEU A 170 4.54 9.49 -4.08
N PRO A 171 4.14 9.99 -5.27
CA PRO A 171 5.05 10.75 -6.14
C PRO A 171 5.58 12.03 -5.47
N TRP A 172 4.73 12.73 -4.71
CA TRP A 172 5.13 13.93 -3.99
C TRP A 172 6.06 13.60 -2.83
N ALA A 173 5.77 12.54 -2.07
CA ALA A 173 6.64 12.08 -0.99
C ALA A 173 8.02 11.66 -1.53
N LEU A 174 8.07 10.91 -2.64
CA LEU A 174 9.30 10.53 -3.32
C LEU A 174 10.11 11.75 -3.76
N LEU A 175 9.46 12.73 -4.39
CA LEU A 175 10.11 13.96 -4.82
C LEU A 175 10.70 14.71 -3.64
N TRP A 176 9.94 14.89 -2.56
CA TRP A 176 10.41 15.57 -1.34
C TRP A 176 11.63 14.86 -0.74
N ILE A 177 11.55 13.54 -0.60
CA ILE A 177 12.65 12.74 -0.05
C ILE A 177 13.90 12.86 -0.93
N MET A 178 13.77 12.74 -2.25
CA MET A 178 14.90 12.90 -3.17
C MET A 178 15.50 14.30 -3.10
N VAL A 179 14.69 15.36 -3.07
CA VAL A 179 15.15 16.75 -3.01
C VAL A 179 15.88 17.05 -1.70
N PHE A 180 15.29 16.70 -0.55
CA PHE A 180 15.95 16.94 0.74
C PHE A 180 17.25 16.17 0.86
N THR A 181 17.25 14.92 0.43
CA THR A 181 18.43 14.06 0.44
C THR A 181 19.53 14.60 -0.46
N TYR A 182 19.16 15.03 -1.67
CA TYR A 182 20.06 15.70 -2.59
C TYR A 182 20.69 16.93 -1.94
N LEU A 183 19.89 17.79 -1.30
CA LEU A 183 20.38 19.00 -0.63
C LEU A 183 21.35 18.68 0.51
N ILE A 184 21.03 17.69 1.35
CA ILE A 184 21.90 17.25 2.46
C ILE A 184 23.23 16.74 1.92
N LEU A 185 23.21 15.83 0.94
CA LEU A 185 24.42 15.30 0.32
C LEU A 185 25.22 16.38 -0.41
N LEU A 186 24.55 17.31 -1.09
CA LEU A 186 25.19 18.44 -1.76
C LEU A 186 25.93 19.32 -0.77
N LEU A 187 25.34 19.60 0.39
CA LEU A 187 25.94 20.41 1.44
C LEU A 187 27.11 19.67 2.12
N LEU A 188 26.98 18.37 2.37
CA LEU A 188 28.02 17.56 3.01
C LEU A 188 29.19 17.28 2.06
N LEU A 189 28.91 16.87 0.83
CA LEU A 189 29.92 16.42 -0.13
C LEU A 189 30.40 17.54 -1.04
N ARG A 190 29.69 18.67 -1.11
CA ARG A 190 30.03 19.84 -1.95
C ARG A 190 30.22 19.45 -3.41
N SER A 191 29.32 18.61 -3.94
CA SER A 191 29.31 18.11 -5.32
C SER A 191 27.89 18.04 -5.85
N LEU A 192 27.70 18.34 -7.14
CA LEU A 192 26.39 18.23 -7.82
C LEU A 192 26.09 16.79 -8.28
N PHE A 193 27.11 16.08 -8.76
CA PHE A 193 26.92 14.76 -9.40
C PHE A 193 26.90 13.61 -8.42
N ILE A 194 27.63 13.72 -7.31
CA ILE A 194 27.69 12.67 -6.29
C ILE A 194 26.32 12.41 -5.63
N PRO A 195 25.54 13.43 -5.26
CA PRO A 195 24.19 13.22 -4.72
C PRO A 195 23.23 12.55 -5.71
N ILE A 196 23.29 12.93 -7.00
CA ILE A 196 22.41 12.36 -8.04
C ILE A 196 22.70 10.88 -8.21
N LYS A 197 23.98 10.49 -8.33
CA LYS A 197 24.33 9.07 -8.47
C LYS A 197 23.89 8.28 -7.24
N ALA A 198 24.01 8.83 -6.03
CA ALA A 198 23.63 8.13 -4.80
C ALA A 198 22.13 7.81 -4.78
N ILE A 199 21.30 8.77 -5.19
CA ILE A 199 19.86 8.56 -5.34
C ILE A 199 19.57 7.49 -6.39
N LEU A 200 20.26 7.50 -7.54
CA LEU A 200 20.09 6.49 -8.59
C LEU A 200 20.48 5.08 -8.11
N MET A 201 21.58 4.98 -7.37
CA MET A 201 22.05 3.73 -6.77
C MET A 201 21.03 3.16 -5.78
N ASN A 202 20.48 4.01 -4.91
CA ASN A 202 19.43 3.61 -3.97
C ASN A 202 18.15 3.14 -4.71
N LEU A 203 17.75 3.85 -5.78
CA LEU A 203 16.62 3.43 -6.63
C LEU A 203 16.84 2.06 -7.28
N LEU A 204 18.08 1.75 -7.67
CA LEU A 204 18.41 0.44 -8.24
C LEU A 204 18.25 -0.67 -7.20
N SER A 205 18.73 -0.46 -5.97
CA SER A 205 18.54 -1.39 -4.86
C SER A 205 17.06 -1.60 -4.52
N LEU A 206 16.29 -0.50 -4.46
CA LEU A 206 14.85 -0.55 -4.23
C LEU A 206 14.12 -1.33 -5.33
N SER A 207 14.52 -1.13 -6.60
CA SER A 207 13.94 -1.84 -7.75
C SER A 207 14.22 -3.34 -7.67
N ALA A 208 15.42 -3.74 -7.24
CA ALA A 208 15.77 -5.14 -7.03
C ALA A 208 14.95 -5.77 -5.90
N CYS A 209 14.76 -5.05 -4.80
CA CYS A 209 13.86 -5.47 -3.71
C CYS A 209 12.43 -5.67 -4.19
N TYR A 210 11.83 -4.68 -4.85
CA TYR A 210 10.45 -4.80 -5.35
C TYR A 210 10.30 -5.90 -6.40
N GLY A 211 11.28 -6.05 -7.29
CA GLY A 211 11.32 -7.17 -8.24
C GLY A 211 11.33 -8.52 -7.53
N ALA A 212 12.15 -8.68 -6.48
CA ALA A 212 12.17 -9.90 -5.67
C ALA A 212 10.84 -10.13 -4.93
N LEU A 213 10.20 -9.08 -4.41
CA LEU A 213 8.89 -9.20 -3.77
C LEU A 213 7.80 -9.65 -4.74
N VAL A 214 7.78 -9.10 -5.96
CA VAL A 214 6.85 -9.54 -7.01
C VAL A 214 7.09 -11.02 -7.34
N LEU A 215 8.34 -11.42 -7.59
CA LEU A 215 8.66 -12.81 -7.94
C LEU A 215 8.30 -13.79 -6.81
N VAL A 216 8.60 -13.44 -5.56
CA VAL A 216 8.40 -14.37 -4.44
C VAL A 216 6.94 -14.38 -3.99
N PHE A 217 6.36 -13.21 -3.68
CA PHE A 217 5.06 -13.13 -3.02
C PHE A 217 3.88 -12.93 -3.98
N GLN A 218 4.09 -12.27 -5.12
CA GLN A 218 3.04 -12.10 -6.12
C GLN A 218 2.95 -13.32 -7.05
N ASP A 219 4.08 -13.74 -7.62
CA ASP A 219 4.15 -14.86 -8.57
C ASP A 219 4.31 -16.23 -7.87
N GLY A 220 4.69 -16.24 -6.59
CA GLY A 220 4.66 -17.45 -5.76
C GLY A 220 5.83 -18.42 -5.95
N TYR A 221 6.93 -18.02 -6.59
CA TYR A 221 8.06 -18.93 -6.89
C TYR A 221 8.64 -19.65 -5.66
N LEU A 222 8.57 -19.03 -4.47
CA LEU A 222 9.10 -19.58 -3.22
C LEU A 222 8.01 -19.99 -2.20
N ALA A 223 6.74 -19.96 -2.61
CA ALA A 223 5.60 -20.16 -1.71
C ALA A 223 5.63 -21.50 -0.97
N LYS A 224 6.01 -22.58 -1.67
CA LYS A 224 6.11 -23.93 -1.10
C LYS A 224 7.22 -24.08 -0.07
N TYR A 225 8.35 -23.39 -0.26
CA TYR A 225 9.50 -23.50 0.64
C TYR A 225 9.35 -22.63 1.88
N LEU A 226 8.69 -21.49 1.75
CA LEU A 226 8.49 -20.52 2.84
C LEU A 226 7.15 -20.68 3.57
N ASN A 227 6.37 -21.71 3.22
CA ASN A 227 5.08 -22.07 3.81
C ASN A 227 4.08 -20.88 3.85
N PHE A 228 3.84 -20.25 2.70
CA PHE A 228 2.85 -19.17 2.60
C PHE A 228 1.97 -19.32 1.36
N GLU A 229 0.80 -18.66 1.38
CA GLU A 229 -0.11 -18.60 0.25
C GLU A 229 0.12 -17.31 -0.57
N PRO A 230 0.41 -17.40 -1.88
CA PRO A 230 0.54 -16.22 -2.73
C PRO A 230 -0.78 -15.46 -2.81
N GLN A 231 -0.77 -14.16 -2.53
CA GLN A 231 -1.97 -13.33 -2.62
C GLN A 231 -2.23 -12.79 -4.04
N GLY A 232 -1.30 -13.01 -4.98
CA GLY A 232 -1.39 -12.45 -6.34
C GLY A 232 -1.31 -10.92 -6.40
N MET A 233 -1.02 -10.27 -5.28
CA MET A 233 -0.83 -8.83 -5.12
C MET A 233 0.17 -8.54 -3.99
N LEU A 234 0.75 -7.35 -4.01
CA LEU A 234 1.57 -6.82 -2.91
C LEU A 234 0.78 -5.77 -2.12
N ASP A 235 0.95 -5.81 -0.80
CA ASP A 235 0.36 -4.80 0.08
C ASP A 235 1.02 -3.45 -0.15
N ILE A 236 0.22 -2.43 -0.50
CA ILE A 236 0.75 -1.10 -0.79
C ILE A 236 1.36 -0.42 0.44
N SER A 237 0.81 -0.67 1.64
CA SER A 237 1.32 -0.11 2.89
C SER A 237 2.70 -0.69 3.21
N LEU A 238 2.87 -2.00 2.98
CA LEU A 238 4.17 -2.65 3.13
C LEU A 238 5.24 -2.04 2.21
N LEU A 239 4.90 -1.76 0.94
CA LEU A 239 5.83 -1.15 0.00
C LEU A 239 6.30 0.24 0.48
N VAL A 240 5.38 1.05 1.02
CA VAL A 240 5.74 2.36 1.59
C VAL A 240 6.67 2.21 2.80
N ILE A 241 6.42 1.24 3.68
CA ILE A 241 7.28 1.00 4.85
C ILE A 241 8.68 0.55 4.41
N ILE A 242 8.76 -0.39 3.46
CA ILE A 242 10.04 -0.87 2.91
C ILE A 242 10.79 0.29 2.24
N PHE A 243 10.09 1.13 1.47
CA PHE A 243 10.68 2.33 0.88
C PHE A 243 11.32 3.22 1.95
N CYS A 244 10.57 3.60 2.98
CA CYS A 244 11.06 4.47 4.03
C CYS A 244 12.25 3.85 4.79
N ALA A 245 12.17 2.56 5.12
CA ALA A 245 13.23 1.85 5.83
C ALA A 245 14.51 1.78 5.00
N LEU A 246 14.40 1.33 3.74
CA LEU A 246 15.55 1.22 2.84
C LEU A 246 16.16 2.57 2.51
N PHE A 247 15.33 3.59 2.31
CA PHE A 247 15.83 4.92 2.05
C PHE A 247 16.63 5.46 3.24
N GLY A 248 16.17 5.20 4.48
CA GLY A 248 16.95 5.49 5.69
C GLY A 248 18.27 4.73 5.75
N PHE A 249 18.24 3.40 5.65
CA PHE A 249 19.44 2.57 5.75
C PHE A 249 20.47 2.85 4.64
N SER A 250 20.02 2.95 3.39
CA SER A 250 20.89 3.13 2.23
C SER A 250 21.60 4.48 2.27
N MET A 251 20.89 5.52 2.71
CA MET A 251 21.45 6.87 2.78
C MET A 251 22.56 6.98 3.81
N ASP A 252 22.38 6.40 5.00
CA ASP A 252 23.38 6.46 6.07
C ASP A 252 24.71 5.83 5.64
N TYR A 253 24.67 4.68 4.98
CA TYR A 253 25.87 4.02 4.51
C TYR A 253 26.52 4.74 3.33
N GLU A 254 25.75 5.30 2.40
CA GLU A 254 26.29 6.04 1.25
C GLU A 254 26.93 7.35 1.69
N VAL A 255 26.30 8.10 2.60
CA VAL A 255 26.91 9.27 3.26
C VAL A 255 28.23 8.87 3.92
N PHE A 256 28.24 7.77 4.69
CA PHE A 256 29.45 7.33 5.39
C PHE A 256 30.60 7.00 4.42
N LEU A 257 30.32 6.20 3.38
CA LEU A 257 31.34 5.84 2.37
C LEU A 257 31.85 7.07 1.62
N LEU A 258 30.95 7.92 1.13
CA LEU A 258 31.31 9.10 0.34
C LEU A 258 32.04 10.14 1.18
N SER A 259 31.69 10.31 2.45
CA SER A 259 32.43 11.17 3.39
C SER A 259 33.86 10.70 3.54
N ARG A 260 34.08 9.39 3.73
CA ARG A 260 35.43 8.82 3.82
C ARG A 260 36.23 8.96 2.54
N ILE A 261 35.60 8.78 1.38
CA ILE A 261 36.25 9.01 0.08
C ILE A 261 36.63 10.49 -0.07
N LYS A 262 35.76 11.41 0.35
CA LYS A 262 36.02 12.86 0.32
C LYS A 262 37.17 13.26 1.25
N GLU A 263 37.18 12.76 2.50
CA GLU A 263 38.30 12.98 3.42
C GLU A 263 39.62 12.47 2.84
N ALA A 264 39.61 11.30 2.19
CA ALA A 264 40.78 10.78 1.51
C ALA A 264 41.17 11.60 0.27
N TYR A 265 40.20 12.23 -0.41
CA TYR A 265 40.43 13.11 -1.56
C TYR A 265 41.12 14.41 -1.16
N GLU A 266 40.65 15.02 -0.07
CA GLU A 266 41.24 16.23 0.51
C GLU A 266 42.64 15.96 1.07
N LYS A 267 42.86 14.81 1.74
CA LYS A 267 44.17 14.43 2.30
C LYS A 267 45.21 14.02 1.25
N ASN A 268 44.80 13.36 0.16
CA ASN A 268 45.72 12.84 -0.85
C ASN A 268 45.97 13.80 -2.02
N GLY A 269 45.71 15.11 -1.85
CA GLY A 269 46.04 16.12 -2.85
C GLY A 269 45.27 15.99 -4.16
N HIS A 270 43.98 15.64 -4.10
CA HIS A 270 43.08 15.56 -5.26
C HIS A 270 43.35 14.42 -6.26
N HIS A 271 44.08 13.38 -5.85
CA HIS A 271 44.23 12.16 -6.66
C HIS A 271 43.02 11.23 -6.56
N ASN A 272 42.05 11.43 -7.46
CA ASN A 272 40.75 10.75 -7.47
C ASN A 272 40.82 9.22 -7.29
N ASN A 273 41.63 8.51 -8.11
CA ASN A 273 41.71 7.05 -8.03
C ASN A 273 42.30 6.54 -6.71
N LYS A 274 43.36 7.18 -6.19
CA LYS A 274 43.97 6.77 -4.91
C LYS A 274 43.03 6.99 -3.72
N SER A 275 42.25 8.06 -3.76
CA SER A 275 41.29 8.38 -2.70
C SER A 275 40.05 7.49 -2.72
N ILE A 276 39.57 7.09 -3.91
CA ILE A 276 38.51 6.08 -4.04
C ILE A 276 38.98 4.75 -3.46
N ILE A 277 40.17 4.28 -3.85
CA ILE A 277 40.74 3.00 -3.35
C ILE A 277 40.90 3.04 -1.83
N SER A 278 41.52 4.09 -1.28
CA SER A 278 41.77 4.21 0.16
C SER A 278 40.48 4.34 0.97
N GLY A 279 39.50 5.11 0.49
CA GLY A 279 38.20 5.29 1.15
C GLY A 279 37.39 3.99 1.18
N ILE A 280 37.42 3.22 0.09
CA ILE A 280 36.79 1.90 0.02
C ILE A 280 37.51 0.91 0.92
N GLU A 281 38.83 0.79 0.85
CA GLU A 281 39.61 -0.18 1.64
C GLU A 281 39.33 -0.04 3.15
N ARG A 282 39.26 1.21 3.64
CA ARG A 282 39.01 1.48 5.06
C ARG A 282 37.56 1.22 5.49
N SER A 283 36.60 1.42 4.59
CA SER A 283 35.17 1.40 4.92
C SER A 283 34.50 0.06 4.63
N SER A 284 35.04 -0.71 3.67
CA SER A 284 34.42 -1.94 3.15
C SER A 284 34.18 -2.99 4.22
N ARG A 285 35.14 -3.20 5.14
CA ARG A 285 35.01 -4.20 6.21
C ARG A 285 33.87 -3.87 7.18
N ILE A 286 33.72 -2.60 7.56
CA ILE A 286 32.68 -2.17 8.50
C ILE A 286 31.31 -2.29 7.83
N ILE A 287 31.19 -1.82 6.59
CA ILE A 287 29.93 -1.83 5.82
C ILE A 287 29.46 -3.26 5.58
N THR A 288 30.34 -4.14 5.08
CA THR A 288 30.00 -5.54 4.80
C THR A 288 29.61 -6.30 6.06
N SER A 289 30.29 -6.06 7.18
CA SER A 289 29.93 -6.67 8.47
C SER A 289 28.55 -6.23 8.94
N ALA A 290 28.25 -4.93 8.88
CA ALA A 290 26.95 -4.39 9.24
C ALA A 290 25.83 -4.92 8.31
N ALA A 291 26.09 -4.96 7.00
CA ALA A 291 25.16 -5.49 6.00
C ALA A 291 24.84 -6.98 6.28
N LEU A 292 25.84 -7.80 6.58
CA LEU A 292 25.62 -9.21 6.93
C LEU A 292 24.73 -9.35 8.16
N ILE A 293 24.96 -8.57 9.22
CA ILE A 293 24.12 -8.60 10.42
C ILE A 293 22.66 -8.31 10.06
N VAL A 294 22.40 -7.25 9.29
CA VAL A 294 21.02 -6.90 8.91
C VAL A 294 20.40 -7.96 8.00
N ILE A 295 21.16 -8.52 7.05
CA ILE A 295 20.71 -9.61 6.18
C ILE A 295 20.32 -10.84 7.01
N PHE A 296 21.12 -11.23 8.00
CA PHE A 296 20.80 -12.37 8.88
C PHE A 296 19.55 -12.09 9.73
N ILE A 297 19.43 -10.90 10.31
CA ILE A 297 18.25 -10.51 11.10
C ILE A 297 17.00 -10.53 10.23
N CYS A 298 17.04 -9.88 9.06
CA CYS A 298 15.92 -9.82 8.14
C CYS A 298 15.60 -11.19 7.54
N GLY A 299 16.61 -12.03 7.32
CA GLY A 299 16.47 -13.43 6.93
C GLY A 299 15.71 -14.25 7.98
N SER A 300 15.90 -13.98 9.27
CA SER A 300 15.14 -14.67 10.32
C SER A 300 13.62 -14.44 10.23
N PHE A 301 13.19 -13.30 9.67
CA PHE A 301 11.77 -12.98 9.48
C PHE A 301 11.09 -13.86 8.44
N LEU A 302 11.85 -14.55 7.57
CA LEU A 302 11.29 -15.54 6.64
C LEU A 302 10.64 -16.73 7.35
N VAL A 303 11.02 -16.99 8.61
CA VAL A 303 10.43 -18.06 9.43
C VAL A 303 9.09 -17.63 10.04
N ALA A 304 8.80 -16.32 10.13
CA ALA A 304 7.58 -15.83 10.74
C ALA A 304 6.32 -16.32 10.01
N ASP A 305 5.23 -16.57 10.73
CA ASP A 305 3.97 -17.06 10.14
C ASP A 305 3.20 -15.97 9.38
N VAL A 306 3.48 -14.70 9.67
CA VAL A 306 2.79 -13.56 9.06
C VAL A 306 3.46 -13.19 7.73
N LEU A 307 2.72 -13.29 6.62
CA LEU A 307 3.18 -12.97 5.27
C LEU A 307 3.83 -11.58 5.18
N MET A 308 3.21 -10.58 5.80
CA MET A 308 3.71 -9.21 5.80
C MET A 308 5.11 -9.10 6.43
N VAL A 309 5.39 -9.88 7.48
CA VAL A 309 6.69 -9.92 8.16
C VAL A 309 7.72 -10.63 7.29
N LYS A 310 7.36 -11.76 6.66
CA LYS A 310 8.24 -12.45 5.69
C LYS A 310 8.62 -11.53 4.53
N ALA A 311 7.64 -10.81 3.99
CA ALA A 311 7.85 -9.90 2.86
C ALA A 311 8.68 -8.67 3.23
N PHE A 312 8.45 -8.09 4.41
CA PHE A 312 9.31 -7.04 4.95
C PHE A 312 10.77 -7.50 5.08
N GLY A 313 10.99 -8.65 5.71
CA GLY A 313 12.33 -9.22 5.90
C GLY A 313 13.03 -9.54 4.59
N LEU A 314 12.36 -10.24 3.67
CA LEU A 314 12.95 -10.56 2.37
C LEU A 314 13.31 -9.30 1.58
N GLY A 315 12.39 -8.34 1.52
CA GLY A 315 12.59 -7.10 0.75
C GLY A 315 13.82 -6.34 1.24
N ILE A 316 13.94 -6.18 2.56
CA ILE A 316 15.10 -5.49 3.16
C ILE A 316 16.39 -6.28 2.94
N ALA A 317 16.37 -7.59 3.17
CA ALA A 317 17.56 -8.44 2.98
C ALA A 317 18.09 -8.37 1.54
N VAL A 318 17.19 -8.44 0.54
CA VAL A 318 17.57 -8.35 -0.87
C VAL A 318 18.13 -6.98 -1.22
N ALA A 319 17.48 -5.89 -0.81
CA ALA A 319 17.98 -4.54 -1.09
C ALA A 319 19.36 -4.30 -0.45
N ILE A 320 19.54 -4.69 0.81
CA ILE A 320 20.84 -4.52 1.49
C ILE A 320 21.90 -5.41 0.87
N PHE A 321 21.55 -6.63 0.45
CA PHE A 321 22.48 -7.50 -0.28
C PHE A 321 22.93 -6.84 -1.59
N VAL A 322 22.00 -6.36 -2.41
CA VAL A 322 22.31 -5.68 -3.68
C VAL A 322 23.13 -4.42 -3.44
N ASP A 323 22.77 -3.61 -2.44
CA ASP A 323 23.47 -2.38 -2.11
C ASP A 323 24.92 -2.65 -1.64
N ALA A 324 25.08 -3.52 -0.65
CA ALA A 324 26.39 -3.79 -0.07
C ALA A 324 27.34 -4.56 -1.00
N PHE A 325 26.82 -5.53 -1.78
CA PHE A 325 27.65 -6.46 -2.54
C PHE A 325 27.71 -6.20 -4.05
N LEU A 326 26.74 -5.51 -4.65
CA LEU A 326 26.78 -5.16 -6.07
C LEU A 326 27.02 -3.67 -6.26
N ILE A 327 26.29 -2.84 -5.53
CA ILE A 327 26.37 -1.40 -5.76
C ILE A 327 27.68 -0.85 -5.21
N ARG A 328 28.00 -1.07 -3.94
CA ARG A 328 29.18 -0.46 -3.29
C ARG A 328 30.53 -1.03 -3.74
N THR A 329 30.58 -2.32 -4.05
CA THR A 329 31.81 -3.00 -4.49
C THR A 329 32.10 -2.79 -5.97
N LEU A 330 31.06 -2.62 -6.81
CA LEU A 330 31.20 -2.62 -8.26
C LEU A 330 30.67 -1.34 -8.92
N LEU A 331 29.41 -0.94 -8.71
CA LEU A 331 28.85 0.25 -9.38
C LEU A 331 29.42 1.57 -8.87
N VAL A 332 29.54 1.77 -7.56
CA VAL A 332 30.04 3.02 -6.98
C VAL A 332 31.49 3.30 -7.42
N PRO A 333 32.44 2.34 -7.35
CA PRO A 333 33.80 2.60 -7.78
C PRO A 333 33.92 2.79 -9.29
N SER A 334 33.23 1.97 -10.09
CA SER A 334 33.26 2.07 -11.56
C SER A 334 32.69 3.40 -12.06
N THR A 335 31.57 3.86 -11.49
CA THR A 335 30.98 5.15 -11.84
C THR A 335 31.87 6.33 -11.41
N MET A 336 32.52 6.24 -10.25
CA MET A 336 33.45 7.29 -9.82
C MET A 336 34.70 7.35 -10.72
N VAL A 337 35.26 6.21 -11.13
CA VAL A 337 36.39 6.19 -12.07
C VAL A 337 35.98 6.78 -13.42
N LEU A 338 34.77 6.51 -13.90
CA LEU A 338 34.27 7.00 -15.18
C LEU A 338 34.02 8.52 -15.18
N LEU A 339 33.44 9.04 -14.10
CA LEU A 339 33.11 10.47 -13.95
C LEU A 339 34.33 11.36 -13.69
N LYS A 340 35.48 10.81 -13.28
CA LYS A 340 36.74 11.54 -13.05
C LYS A 340 36.53 12.84 -12.25
N GLU A 341 36.92 13.99 -12.80
CA GLU A 341 36.83 15.31 -12.17
C GLU A 341 35.40 15.81 -11.99
N TRP A 342 34.44 15.29 -12.77
CA TRP A 342 33.02 15.67 -12.65
C TRP A 342 32.42 15.24 -11.31
N ASN A 343 32.98 14.21 -10.66
CA ASN A 343 32.57 13.82 -9.31
C ASN A 343 32.69 14.97 -8.31
N TRP A 344 33.66 15.87 -8.48
CA TRP A 344 33.95 16.93 -7.52
C TRP A 344 33.55 18.31 -8.05
N TYR A 345 32.81 18.34 -9.16
CA TYR A 345 32.40 19.61 -9.76
C TYR A 345 31.40 20.33 -8.87
N LEU A 346 31.79 21.53 -8.45
CA LEU A 346 30.95 22.48 -7.75
C LEU A 346 31.04 23.85 -8.45
N PRO A 347 29.92 24.41 -8.93
CA PRO A 347 29.94 25.75 -9.49
C PRO A 347 30.35 26.80 -8.45
N LYS A 348 31.19 27.75 -8.85
CA LYS A 348 31.75 28.81 -7.97
C LYS A 348 30.71 29.67 -7.25
N TRP A 349 29.51 29.82 -7.81
CA TRP A 349 28.42 30.55 -7.16
C TRP A 349 27.79 29.77 -6.01
N LEU A 350 27.71 28.44 -6.14
CA LEU A 350 27.17 27.56 -5.12
C LEU A 350 28.17 27.36 -3.97
N ASP A 351 29.47 27.30 -4.28
CA ASP A 351 30.55 27.26 -3.28
C ASP A 351 30.55 28.48 -2.35
N LYS A 352 30.15 29.65 -2.85
CA LYS A 352 30.02 30.89 -2.07
C LYS A 352 28.81 30.91 -1.14
N ILE A 353 27.75 30.19 -1.48
CA ILE A 353 26.47 30.16 -0.73
C ILE A 353 26.49 29.05 0.34
N LEU A 354 27.18 27.93 0.06
CA LEU A 354 27.21 26.78 0.94
C LEU A 354 28.10 27.03 2.18
N PRO A 355 27.61 26.76 3.41
CA PRO A 355 28.43 26.83 4.60
C PRO A 355 29.60 25.84 4.52
N LYS A 356 30.73 26.20 5.14
CA LYS A 356 31.88 25.29 5.33
C LYS A 356 31.65 24.54 6.64
N LEU A 357 31.42 23.24 6.53
CA LEU A 357 31.17 22.31 7.65
C LEU A 357 32.43 21.55 8.03
#